data_AF-A0A2X2BHE4-F1
#
_entry.id   AF-A0A2X2BHE4-F1
#
_cell.length_a   1.000
_cell.length_b   1.000
_cell.length_c   1.000
_cell.angle_alpha   90.00
_cell.angle_beta   90.00
_cell.angle_gamma   90.00
#
_symmetry.space_group_name_H-M   'P 1'
#
loop_
_entity.id
_entity.type
_entity.pdbx_description
1 polymer ?
#
loop_
_entity_poly.entity_id
_entity_poly.type
_entity_poly.pdbx_seq_one_letter_code
_entity_poly.pdbx_strand_id
1 'polypeptide(L)'
;MNIFNPTIFPAVTALIGSLIGAGITACSGLYMERRRHRRNVEIYTAGFIAEVESLVEIINIRGYITDLESTLQTLPKDQSISFNILIPDNYARFYDANIAYVGLLKPTTAKNLVIFHQILQAIVQDFKPESFCSANGHSYDTLKELLNLANKAIQLADEIKLNK
;
A
#
# COMPACT_ATOMS: atom_id res chain seq x y z
N MET A 1 -52.76 2.70 39.25
CA MET A 1 -51.86 3.87 39.15
C MET A 1 -52.33 4.69 37.96
N ASN A 2 -52.86 5.89 38.19
CA ASN A 2 -53.57 6.66 37.16
C ASN A 2 -52.55 7.32 36.22
N ILE A 3 -52.41 6.80 35.00
CA ILE A 3 -51.45 7.25 33.98
C ILE A 3 -51.72 8.68 33.47
N PHE A 4 -52.83 9.30 33.87
CA PHE A 4 -53.19 10.69 33.57
C PHE A 4 -52.79 11.70 34.67
N ASN A 5 -51.91 11.34 35.60
CA ASN A 5 -51.40 12.28 36.60
C ASN A 5 -50.46 13.30 35.91
N PRO A 6 -50.69 14.62 36.02
CA PRO A 6 -49.96 15.65 35.27
C PRO A 6 -48.44 15.68 35.51
N THR A 7 -47.95 15.04 36.58
CA THR A 7 -46.51 14.88 36.86
C THR A 7 -45.89 13.62 36.28
N ILE A 8 -46.69 12.56 36.03
CA ILE A 8 -46.22 11.26 35.52
C ILE A 8 -46.24 11.23 33.98
N PHE A 9 -47.22 11.90 33.37
CA PHE A 9 -47.38 11.93 31.91
C PHE A 9 -46.15 12.49 31.17
N PRO A 10 -45.56 13.64 31.56
CA PRO A 10 -44.36 14.18 30.90
C PRO A 10 -43.13 13.27 31.03
N ALA A 11 -42.99 12.59 32.17
CA ALA A 11 -41.89 11.67 32.43
C ALA A 11 -41.97 10.41 31.55
N VAL A 12 -43.17 9.85 31.37
CA VAL A 12 -43.40 8.70 30.49
C VAL A 12 -43.18 9.08 29.01
N THR A 13 -43.66 10.24 28.57
CA THR A 13 -43.43 10.70 27.18
C THR A 13 -41.96 11.01 26.90
N ALA A 14 -41.24 11.61 27.86
CA ALA A 14 -39.81 11.85 27.74
C ALA A 14 -38.99 10.56 27.67
N LEU A 15 -39.37 9.54 28.47
CA LEU A 15 -38.74 8.22 28.46
C LEU A 15 -38.97 7.49 27.12
N ILE A 16 -40.20 7.48 26.61
CA ILE A 16 -40.51 6.85 25.33
C ILE A 16 -39.79 7.58 24.18
N GLY A 17 -39.81 8.91 24.20
CA GLY A 17 -39.11 9.73 23.22
C GLY A 17 -37.59 9.50 23.21
N SER A 18 -36.98 9.37 24.40
CA SER A 18 -35.54 9.11 24.50
C SER A 18 -35.16 7.70 24.04
N LEU A 19 -35.98 6.68 24.32
CA LEU A 19 -35.76 5.31 23.85
C LEU A 19 -35.88 5.21 22.32
N ILE A 20 -36.88 5.86 21.73
CA ILE A 20 -37.03 5.89 20.27
C ILE A 20 -35.88 6.67 19.62
N GLY A 21 -35.53 7.84 20.17
CA GLY A 21 -34.41 8.66 19.68
C GLY A 21 -33.07 7.93 19.77
N ALA A 22 -32.79 7.23 20.88
CA ALA A 22 -31.62 6.40 21.04
C ALA A 22 -31.59 5.23 20.05
N GLY A 23 -32.73 4.57 19.84
CA GLY A 23 -32.87 3.50 18.85
C GLY A 23 -32.57 3.96 17.42
N ILE A 24 -33.15 5.08 16.99
CA ILE A 24 -32.89 5.66 15.65
C ILE A 24 -31.41 6.06 15.51
N THR A 25 -30.81 6.64 16.54
CA THR A 25 -29.39 7.04 16.52
C THR A 25 -28.47 5.81 16.43
N ALA A 26 -28.74 4.76 17.21
CA ALA A 26 -27.98 3.53 17.14
C ALA A 26 -28.10 2.85 15.77
N CYS A 27 -29.31 2.73 15.22
CA CYS A 27 -29.54 2.14 13.91
C CYS A 27 -28.88 2.93 12.78
N SER A 28 -29.00 4.26 12.79
CA SER A 28 -28.36 5.13 11.79
C SER A 28 -26.84 5.12 11.89
N GLY A 29 -26.29 5.10 13.11
CA GLY A 29 -24.86 4.96 13.37
C GLY A 29 -24.30 3.66 12.79
N LEU A 30 -24.92 2.53 13.11
CA LEU A 30 -24.51 1.21 12.61
C LEU A 30 -24.61 1.11 11.08
N TYR A 31 -25.68 1.67 10.49
CA TYR A 31 -25.83 1.70 9.04
C TYR A 31 -24.73 2.55 8.37
N MET A 32 -24.48 3.73 8.90
CA MET A 32 -23.46 4.65 8.38
C MET A 32 -22.05 4.08 8.53
N GLU A 33 -21.75 3.42 9.65
CA GLU A 33 -20.47 2.77 9.90
C GLU A 33 -20.20 1.63 8.91
N ARG A 34 -21.19 0.77 8.64
CA ARG A 34 -21.08 -0.29 7.62
C ARG A 34 -20.82 0.28 6.23
N ARG A 35 -21.52 1.36 5.87
CA ARG A 35 -21.33 2.03 4.57
C ARG A 35 -19.95 2.71 4.47
N ARG A 36 -19.48 3.31 5.57
CA ARG A 36 -18.15 3.92 5.67
C ARG A 36 -17.06 2.86 5.54
N HIS A 37 -17.20 1.73 6.21
CA HIS A 37 -16.24 0.62 6.11
C HIS A 37 -16.11 0.12 4.66
N ARG A 38 -17.23 -0.09 3.95
CA ARG A 38 -17.19 -0.52 2.54
C ARG A 38 -16.49 0.51 1.64
N ARG A 39 -16.83 1.79 1.78
CA ARG A 39 -16.17 2.87 1.03
C ARG A 39 -14.68 2.95 1.34
N ASN A 40 -14.28 2.81 2.61
CA ASN A 40 -12.87 2.83 2.98
C ASN A 40 -12.10 1.69 2.31
N VAL A 41 -12.63 0.47 2.32
CA VAL A 41 -12.01 -0.68 1.62
C VAL A 41 -11.82 -0.35 0.14
N GLU A 42 -12.85 0.13 -0.54
CA GLU A 42 -12.76 0.47 -1.98
C GLU A 42 -11.72 1.56 -2.26
N ILE A 43 -11.72 2.64 -1.47
CA ILE A 43 -10.80 3.78 -1.63
C ILE A 43 -9.34 3.35 -1.42
N TYR A 44 -9.06 2.63 -0.34
CA TYR A 44 -7.69 2.21 -0.03
C TYR A 44 -7.19 1.16 -1.01
N THR A 45 -8.02 0.16 -1.37
CA THR A 45 -7.68 -0.81 -2.39
C THR A 45 -7.32 -0.13 -3.72
N ALA A 46 -8.16 0.80 -4.18
CA ALA A 46 -7.88 1.54 -5.41
C ALA A 46 -6.59 2.36 -5.31
N GLY A 47 -6.35 3.03 -4.19
CA GLY A 47 -5.15 3.84 -3.99
C GLY A 47 -3.85 3.03 -3.96
N PHE A 48 -3.81 1.90 -3.23
CA PHE A 48 -2.64 1.03 -3.21
C PHE A 48 -2.33 0.44 -4.59
N ILE A 49 -3.36 0.02 -5.31
CA ILE A 49 -3.21 -0.52 -6.67
C ILE A 49 -2.70 0.56 -7.62
N ALA A 50 -3.26 1.77 -7.54
CA ALA A 50 -2.83 2.88 -8.38
C ALA A 50 -1.35 3.23 -8.14
N GLU A 51 -0.89 3.21 -6.88
CA GLU A 51 0.52 3.43 -6.58
C GLU A 51 1.41 2.33 -7.18
N VAL A 52 1.07 1.05 -6.97
CA VAL A 52 1.81 -0.09 -7.53
C VAL A 52 1.89 0.01 -9.05
N GLU A 53 0.75 0.25 -9.72
CA GLU A 53 0.69 0.40 -11.17
C GLU A 53 1.55 1.59 -11.64
N SER A 54 1.52 2.72 -10.93
CA SER A 54 2.33 3.89 -11.27
C SER A 54 3.84 3.66 -11.11
N LEU A 55 4.26 2.91 -10.09
CA LEU A 55 5.67 2.59 -9.86
C LEU A 55 6.20 1.67 -10.96
N VAL A 56 5.45 0.63 -11.32
CA VAL A 56 5.81 -0.27 -12.44
C VAL A 56 5.84 0.48 -13.77
N GLU A 57 4.87 1.35 -14.01
CA GLU A 57 4.84 2.16 -15.23
C GLU A 57 6.07 3.06 -15.35
N ILE A 58 6.50 3.69 -14.26
CA ILE A 58 7.74 4.50 -14.25
C ILE A 58 8.98 3.63 -14.53
N ILE A 59 9.07 2.44 -13.93
CA ILE A 59 10.17 1.49 -14.17
C ILE A 59 10.24 1.12 -15.66
N ASN A 60 9.09 0.86 -16.27
CA ASN A 60 8.98 0.51 -17.69
C ASN A 60 9.35 1.68 -18.60
N ILE A 61 8.77 2.87 -18.38
CA ILE A 61 9.03 4.06 -19.19
C ILE A 61 10.51 4.44 -19.16
N ARG A 62 11.16 4.30 -18.01
CA ARG A 62 12.58 4.61 -17.86
C ARG A 62 13.52 3.51 -18.38
N GLY A 63 13.00 2.34 -18.77
CA GLY A 63 13.80 1.27 -19.34
C GLY A 63 14.76 0.58 -18.37
N TYR A 64 14.59 0.76 -17.05
CA TYR A 64 15.58 0.32 -16.06
C TYR A 64 15.92 -1.17 -16.13
N ILE A 65 14.92 -2.02 -16.35
CA ILE A 65 15.14 -3.47 -16.44
C ILE A 65 15.89 -3.82 -17.72
N THR A 66 15.51 -3.23 -18.85
CA THR A 66 16.18 -3.44 -20.13
C THR A 66 17.63 -2.94 -20.09
N ASP A 67 17.89 -1.82 -19.43
CA ASP A 67 19.23 -1.29 -19.23
C ASP A 67 20.07 -2.21 -18.33
N LEU A 68 19.49 -2.75 -17.24
CA LEU A 68 20.16 -3.74 -16.38
C LEU A 68 20.47 -5.04 -17.13
N GLU A 69 19.53 -5.54 -17.95
CA GLU A 69 19.71 -6.74 -18.76
C GLU A 69 20.82 -6.57 -19.80
N SER A 70 20.80 -5.47 -20.55
CA SER A 70 21.83 -5.18 -21.55
C SER A 70 23.21 -5.03 -20.91
N THR A 71 23.27 -4.38 -19.75
CA THR A 71 24.49 -4.25 -18.97
C THR A 71 25.05 -5.61 -18.57
N LEU A 72 24.21 -6.49 -18.00
CA LEU A 72 24.63 -7.85 -17.60
C LEU A 72 25.17 -8.68 -18.77
N GLN A 73 24.69 -8.46 -19.99
CA GLN A 73 25.22 -9.16 -21.17
C GLN A 73 26.62 -8.69 -21.57
N THR A 74 26.95 -7.44 -21.27
CA THR A 74 28.24 -6.81 -21.67
C THR A 74 29.27 -6.80 -20.55
N LEU A 75 28.86 -6.88 -19.28
CA LEU A 75 29.74 -6.77 -18.13
C LEU A 75 30.53 -8.06 -17.89
N PRO A 76 31.89 -8.03 -17.93
CA PRO A 76 32.71 -9.16 -17.53
C PRO A 76 32.49 -9.51 -16.05
N LYS A 77 32.51 -10.80 -15.71
CA LYS A 77 32.23 -11.28 -14.34
C LYS A 77 33.18 -10.75 -13.26
N ASP A 78 34.39 -10.38 -13.66
CA ASP A 78 35.45 -9.86 -12.81
C ASP A 78 35.45 -8.33 -12.70
N GLN A 79 34.52 -7.65 -13.37
CA GLN A 79 34.39 -6.19 -13.34
C GLN A 79 33.19 -5.73 -12.53
N SER A 80 33.31 -4.52 -12.00
CA SER A 80 32.23 -3.80 -11.34
C SER A 80 32.07 -2.44 -12.00
N ILE A 81 30.83 -1.95 -12.04
CA ILE A 81 30.49 -0.66 -12.64
C ILE A 81 29.69 0.18 -11.66
N SER A 82 29.84 1.49 -11.75
CA SER A 82 29.06 2.42 -10.94
C SER A 82 27.78 2.78 -11.68
N PHE A 83 26.64 2.54 -11.03
CA PHE A 83 25.34 3.04 -11.46
C PHE A 83 24.88 4.10 -10.49
N ASN A 84 24.31 5.18 -11.02
CA ASN A 84 23.67 6.18 -10.20
C ASN A 84 22.25 6.41 -10.73
N ILE A 85 21.28 6.15 -9.88
CA ILE A 85 19.86 6.37 -10.16
C ILE A 85 19.34 7.28 -9.07
N LEU A 86 18.76 8.41 -9.48
CA LEU A 86 18.09 9.31 -8.55
C LEU A 86 16.68 8.78 -8.25
N ILE A 87 16.49 8.26 -7.05
CA ILE A 87 15.20 7.79 -6.54
C ILE A 87 14.75 8.72 -5.40
N PRO A 88 13.53 9.28 -5.46
CA PRO A 88 13.01 10.08 -4.35
C PRO A 88 12.88 9.26 -3.07
N ASP A 89 13.24 9.83 -1.92
CA ASP A 89 13.10 9.17 -0.61
C ASP A 89 11.66 8.74 -0.31
N ASN A 90 10.69 9.47 -0.87
CA ASN A 90 9.26 9.23 -0.71
C ASN A 90 8.63 8.62 -1.97
N TYR A 91 9.26 7.64 -2.59
CA TYR A 91 8.69 6.99 -3.78
C TYR A 91 7.34 6.29 -3.50
N ALA A 92 7.11 5.82 -2.26
CA ALA A 92 5.92 5.07 -1.84
C ALA A 92 4.93 5.92 -1.00
N ARG A 93 4.61 7.13 -1.47
CA ARG A 93 3.86 8.15 -0.69
C ARG A 93 2.50 7.66 -0.18
N PHE A 94 1.75 6.95 -1.01
CA PHE A 94 0.43 6.46 -0.65
C PHE A 94 0.54 5.31 0.33
N TYR A 95 1.45 4.36 0.08
CA TYR A 95 1.70 3.26 1.00
C TYR A 95 2.11 3.75 2.38
N ASP A 96 3.10 4.63 2.47
CA ASP A 96 3.62 5.15 3.73
C ASP A 96 2.53 5.91 4.51
N ALA A 97 1.75 6.76 3.82
CA ALA A 97 0.68 7.52 4.45
C ALA A 97 -0.50 6.66 4.93
N ASN A 98 -0.68 5.46 4.36
CA ASN A 98 -1.88 4.64 4.57
C ASN A 98 -1.56 3.22 5.06
N ILE A 99 -0.36 2.96 5.57
CA ILE A 99 0.07 1.61 5.97
C ILE A 99 -0.87 0.95 7.01
N ALA A 100 -1.49 1.76 7.88
CA ALA A 100 -2.48 1.31 8.86
C ALA A 100 -3.73 0.67 8.23
N TYR A 101 -3.99 0.93 6.95
CA TYR A 101 -5.14 0.43 6.21
C TYR A 101 -4.83 -0.77 5.30
N VAL A 102 -3.57 -1.23 5.25
CA VAL A 102 -3.20 -2.43 4.48
C VAL A 102 -4.00 -3.66 4.92
N GLY A 103 -4.37 -3.74 6.20
CA GLY A 103 -5.21 -4.81 6.74
C GLY A 103 -6.65 -4.85 6.22
N LEU A 104 -7.09 -3.83 5.47
CA LEU A 104 -8.40 -3.82 4.81
C LEU A 104 -8.41 -4.61 3.49
N LEU A 105 -7.22 -4.92 2.94
CA LEU A 105 -7.07 -5.68 1.70
C LEU A 105 -7.30 -7.17 1.94
N LYS A 106 -7.52 -7.92 0.86
CA LYS A 106 -7.48 -9.39 0.91
C LYS A 106 -6.11 -9.84 1.46
N PRO A 107 -6.04 -10.91 2.29
CA PRO A 107 -4.77 -11.32 2.91
C PRO A 107 -3.62 -11.55 1.92
N THR A 108 -3.91 -12.12 0.75
CA THR A 108 -2.92 -12.33 -0.32
C THR A 108 -2.43 -11.02 -0.91
N THR A 109 -3.34 -10.09 -1.20
CA THR A 109 -3.03 -8.75 -1.74
C THR A 109 -2.22 -7.93 -0.72
N ALA A 110 -2.61 -7.95 0.55
CA ALA A 110 -1.87 -7.29 1.63
C ALA A 110 -0.44 -7.81 1.74
N LYS A 111 -0.27 -9.14 1.78
CA LYS A 111 1.06 -9.78 1.82
C LYS A 111 1.91 -9.37 0.62
N ASN A 112 1.36 -9.46 -0.59
CA ASN A 112 2.09 -9.15 -1.81
C ASN A 112 2.45 -7.66 -1.89
N LEU A 113 1.57 -6.77 -1.46
CA LEU A 113 1.82 -5.32 -1.39
C LEU A 113 3.00 -5.02 -0.46
N VAL A 114 3.02 -5.60 0.74
CA VAL A 114 4.13 -5.42 1.69
C VAL A 114 5.44 -5.93 1.10
N ILE A 115 5.45 -7.13 0.52
CA ILE A 115 6.65 -7.70 -0.10
C ILE A 115 7.12 -6.83 -1.27
N PHE A 116 6.20 -6.34 -2.10
CA PHE A 116 6.51 -5.45 -3.22
C PHE A 116 7.26 -4.20 -2.76
N HIS A 117 6.72 -3.47 -1.77
CA HIS A 117 7.38 -2.27 -1.26
C HIS A 117 8.71 -2.59 -0.57
N GLN A 118 8.81 -3.72 0.14
CA GLN A 118 10.04 -4.12 0.81
C GLN A 118 11.16 -4.47 -0.18
N ILE A 119 10.82 -5.12 -1.31
CA ILE A 119 11.77 -5.38 -2.40
C ILE A 119 12.24 -4.06 -3.00
N LEU A 120 11.31 -3.15 -3.35
CA LEU A 120 11.69 -1.84 -3.86
C LEU A 120 12.58 -1.07 -2.87
N GLN A 121 12.29 -1.16 -1.57
CA GLN A 121 13.09 -0.51 -0.56
C GLN A 121 14.50 -1.08 -0.52
N ALA A 122 14.67 -2.41 -0.59
CA ALA A 122 15.98 -3.04 -0.66
C ALA A 122 16.78 -2.56 -1.89
N ILE A 123 16.15 -2.57 -3.07
CA ILE A 123 16.72 -2.04 -4.32
C ILE A 123 17.17 -0.58 -4.11
N VAL A 124 16.33 0.28 -3.55
CA VAL A 124 16.65 1.69 -3.29
C VAL A 124 17.85 1.85 -2.36
N GLN A 125 17.95 1.02 -1.31
CA GLN A 125 19.07 1.08 -0.37
C GLN A 125 20.40 0.74 -1.04
N ASP A 126 20.41 -0.15 -2.03
CA ASP A 126 21.64 -0.49 -2.77
C ASP A 126 22.18 0.70 -3.60
N PHE A 127 21.35 1.69 -3.91
CA PHE A 127 21.74 2.90 -4.65
C PHE A 127 22.08 4.10 -3.76
N LYS A 128 21.93 3.99 -2.44
CA LYS A 128 22.25 5.10 -1.54
C LYS A 128 23.75 5.37 -1.44
N PRO A 129 24.17 6.63 -1.18
CA PRO A 129 25.60 6.97 -1.03
C PRO A 129 26.34 6.14 0.02
N GLU A 130 25.64 5.73 1.08
CA GLU A 130 26.17 4.90 2.17
C GLU A 130 26.16 3.39 1.88
N SER A 131 25.69 2.96 0.70
CA SER A 131 25.58 1.54 0.36
C SER A 131 26.93 0.90 0.06
N PHE A 132 27.01 -0.42 0.23
CA PHE A 132 28.20 -1.19 -0.17
C PHE A 132 28.50 -1.01 -1.67
N CYS A 133 27.47 -0.98 -2.51
CA CYS A 133 27.59 -0.84 -3.95
C CYS A 133 28.05 0.57 -4.37
N SER A 134 27.72 1.60 -3.59
CA SER A 134 28.23 2.95 -3.85
C SER A 134 29.75 3.03 -3.69
N ALA A 135 30.29 2.35 -2.66
CA ALA A 135 31.73 2.33 -2.40
C ALA A 135 32.52 1.38 -3.31
N ASN A 136 31.94 0.24 -3.71
CA ASN A 136 32.65 -0.84 -4.41
C ASN A 136 32.21 -1.05 -5.87
N GLY A 137 31.19 -0.32 -6.32
CA GLY A 137 30.50 -0.58 -7.58
C GLY A 137 29.54 -1.77 -7.50
N HIS A 138 28.80 -1.99 -8.59
CA HIS A 138 27.93 -3.13 -8.77
C HIS A 138 28.65 -4.20 -9.59
N SER A 139 28.92 -5.34 -8.96
CA SER A 139 29.47 -6.52 -9.64
C SER A 139 28.42 -7.19 -10.52
N TYR A 140 28.86 -8.10 -11.40
CA TYR A 140 27.95 -8.93 -12.18
C TYR A 140 26.90 -9.65 -11.31
N ASP A 141 27.31 -10.25 -10.19
CA ASP A 141 26.39 -10.98 -9.32
C ASP A 141 25.40 -10.05 -8.62
N THR A 142 25.86 -8.88 -8.19
CA THR A 142 25.01 -7.83 -7.59
C THR A 142 23.95 -7.34 -8.58
N LEU A 143 24.33 -7.06 -9.83
CA LEU A 143 23.39 -6.63 -10.87
C LEU A 143 22.40 -7.73 -11.23
N LYS A 144 22.83 -8.99 -11.23
CA LYS A 144 21.95 -10.13 -11.46
C LYS A 144 20.93 -10.29 -10.34
N GLU A 145 21.33 -10.11 -9.09
CA GLU A 145 20.43 -10.12 -7.95
C GLU A 145 19.44 -8.95 -8.01
N LEU A 146 19.93 -7.75 -8.31
CA LEU A 146 19.11 -6.56 -8.52
C LEU A 146 18.04 -6.78 -9.60
N LEU A 147 18.42 -7.37 -10.73
CA LEU A 147 17.50 -7.72 -11.81
C LEU A 147 16.45 -8.74 -11.36
N ASN A 148 16.86 -9.77 -10.61
CA ASN A 148 15.93 -10.76 -10.06
C ASN A 148 14.93 -10.14 -9.09
N LEU A 149 15.39 -9.23 -8.22
CA LEU A 149 14.53 -8.48 -7.29
C LEU A 149 13.55 -7.58 -8.06
N ALA A 150 14.02 -6.84 -9.06
CA ALA A 150 13.17 -5.99 -9.89
C ALA A 150 12.08 -6.79 -10.62
N ASN A 151 12.46 -7.91 -11.25
CA ASN A 151 11.51 -8.82 -11.89
C ASN A 151 10.51 -9.42 -10.89
N LYS A 152 10.95 -9.75 -9.68
CA LYS A 152 10.06 -10.24 -8.63
C LYS A 152 9.05 -9.16 -8.19
N ALA A 153 9.47 -7.91 -8.09
CA ALA A 153 8.57 -6.80 -7.80
C ALA A 153 7.51 -6.64 -8.89
N ILE A 154 7.88 -6.71 -10.18
CA ILE A 154 6.91 -6.65 -11.28
C ILE A 154 5.91 -7.81 -11.21
N GLN A 155 6.38 -9.03 -10.97
CA GLN A 155 5.49 -10.18 -10.81
C GLN A 155 4.48 -9.96 -9.68
N LEU A 156 4.92 -9.43 -8.53
CA LEU A 156 4.04 -9.12 -7.41
C LEU A 156 3.02 -8.04 -7.76
N ALA A 157 3.42 -7.03 -8.54
CA ALA A 157 2.51 -5.98 -9.01
C ALA A 157 1.36 -6.56 -9.86
N ASP A 158 1.67 -7.50 -10.77
CA ASP A 158 0.67 -8.20 -11.55
C ASP A 158 -0.27 -9.04 -10.67
N GLU A 159 0.29 -9.75 -9.68
CA GLU A 159 -0.50 -10.52 -8.72
C GLU A 159 -1.43 -9.62 -7.87
N ILE A 160 -0.95 -8.44 -7.45
CA ILE A 160 -1.77 -7.45 -6.73
C ILE A 160 -2.91 -6.96 -7.62
N LYS A 161 -2.62 -6.69 -8.90
CA LYS A 161 -3.61 -6.23 -9.88
C LYS A 161 -4.65 -7.29 -10.22
N LEU A 162 -4.31 -8.57 -10.20
CA LEU A 162 -5.27 -9.66 -10.45
C LEU A 162 -6.16 -9.94 -9.22
N ASN A 163 -5.65 -9.67 -8.01
CA ASN A 163 -6.33 -9.97 -6.75
C ASN A 163 -7.06 -8.76 -6.13
N LYS A 164 -7.54 -7.80 -6.94
CA LYS A 164 -8.30 -6.63 -6.46
C LYS A 164 -9.52 -7.04 -5.64
#